data_AF-A0A3D1HZ99-F1
#
_entry.id   AF-A0A3D1HZ99-F1
#
_cell.length_a   1.000
_cell.length_b   1.000
_cell.length_c   1.000
_cell.angle_alpha   90.00
_cell.angle_beta   90.00
_cell.angle_gamma   90.00
#
_symmetry.space_group_name_H-M   'P 1'
#
loop_
_entity.id
_entity.type
_entity.pdbx_description
1 polymer ?
#
loop_
_entity_poly.entity_id
_entity_poly.type
_entity_poly.pdbx_seq_one_letter_code
_entity_poly.pdbx_strand_id
1 'polypeptide(L)' 'MIKLTLDTTLQKLNISRYELAKRTGIQYQIIDNYYKNRVKRYDSDVLDRICTALGCGIDDLIEYSK' A
#
# COMPACT_ATOMS: atom_id res chain seq x y z
N MET A 1 3.08 17.10 4.82
CA MET A 1 3.28 15.76 5.40
C MET A 1 2.97 14.67 4.37
N ILE A 2 3.83 13.64 4.26
CA ILE A 2 3.61 12.47 3.38
C ILE A 2 2.72 11.46 4.11
N LYS A 3 1.71 10.92 3.44
CA LYS A 3 0.78 9.91 3.98
C LYS A 3 0.54 8.80 2.95
N LEU A 4 0.37 7.57 3.42
CA LEU A 4 -0.10 6.46 2.59
C LEU A 4 -1.63 6.50 2.45
N THR A 5 -2.12 6.33 1.22
CA THR A 5 -3.54 6.27 0.84
C THR A 5 -3.97 4.85 0.44
N LEU A 6 -3.22 3.85 0.89
CA LEU A 6 -3.46 2.44 0.57
C LEU A 6 -4.88 1.99 0.96
N ASP A 7 -5.47 2.56 2.02
CA ASP A 7 -6.85 2.28 2.42
C ASP A 7 -7.86 2.64 1.32
N THR A 8 -7.71 3.84 0.74
CA THR A 8 -8.59 4.37 -0.29
C THR A 8 -8.40 3.59 -1.59
N THR A 9 -7.16 3.24 -1.93
CA THR A 9 -6.85 2.47 -3.14
C THR A 9 -7.39 1.05 -3.07
N LEU A 10 -7.26 0.38 -1.91
CA LEU A 10 -7.87 -0.93 -1.69
C LEU A 10 -9.40 -0.90 -1.74
N GLN A 11 -10.03 0.14 -1.20
CA GLN A 11 -11.49 0.32 -1.30
C GLN A 11 -11.94 0.53 -2.75
N LYS A 12 -11.26 1.39 -3.52
CA LYS A 12 -11.57 1.63 -4.95
C LYS A 12 -11.46 0.36 -5.78
N LEU A 13 -10.46 -0.48 -5.49
CA LEU A 13 -10.22 -1.74 -6.21
C LEU A 13 -11.01 -2.92 -5.66
N ASN A 14 -11.75 -2.74 -4.55
CA ASN A 14 -12.47 -3.79 -3.82
C ASN A 14 -11.57 -4.98 -3.43
N ILE A 15 -10.34 -4.70 -3.00
CA ILE A 15 -9.33 -5.69 -2.61
C ILE A 15 -9.13 -5.65 -1.10
N SER A 16 -9.11 -6.82 -0.45
CA SER A 16 -8.79 -6.92 0.97
C SER A 16 -7.29 -6.85 1.22
N ARG A 17 -6.87 -6.41 2.42
CA ARG A 17 -5.46 -6.48 2.86
C ARG A 17 -4.87 -7.90 2.76
N TYR A 18 -5.69 -8.91 3.02
CA TYR A 18 -5.29 -10.32 2.94
C TYR A 18 -5.01 -10.73 1.49
N GLU A 19 -5.89 -10.34 0.57
CA GLU A 19 -5.70 -10.59 -0.86
C GLU A 19 -4.46 -9.85 -1.39
N LEU A 20 -4.22 -8.60 -0.95
CA LEU A 20 -3.01 -7.87 -1.31
C LEU A 20 -1.74 -8.58 -0.81
N ALA A 21 -1.73 -9.08 0.43
CA ALA A 21 -0.61 -9.85 0.97
C ALA A 21 -0.33 -11.11 0.13
N LYS A 22 -1.39 -11.80 -0.33
CA LYS A 22 -1.28 -12.98 -1.19
C LYS A 22 -0.72 -12.63 -2.58
N ARG A 23 -1.23 -11.57 -3.21
CA ARG A 23 -0.77 -11.12 -4.54
C ARG A 23 0.67 -10.62 -4.54
N THR A 24 1.02 -9.85 -3.52
CA THR A 24 2.36 -9.27 -3.39
C THR A 24 3.37 -10.29 -2.91
N GLY A 25 2.96 -11.32 -2.16
CA GLY A 25 3.86 -12.23 -1.43
C GLY A 25 4.51 -11.56 -0.22
N ILE A 26 3.99 -10.43 0.23
CA ILE A 26 4.46 -9.68 1.41
C ILE A 26 3.71 -10.19 2.64
N GLN A 27 4.39 -10.27 3.77
CA GLN A 27 3.75 -10.66 5.02
C GLN A 27 2.58 -9.72 5.37
N TYR A 28 1.46 -10.30 5.80
CA TYR A 28 0.25 -9.54 6.14
C TYR A 28 0.50 -8.41 7.14
N GLN A 29 1.38 -8.61 8.13
CA GLN A 29 1.73 -7.56 9.10
C GLN A 29 2.36 -6.33 8.45
N ILE A 30 3.18 -6.52 7.41
CA ILE A 30 3.78 -5.41 6.66
C ILE A 30 2.66 -4.68 5.92
N ILE A 31 1.81 -5.38 5.16
CA ILE A 31 0.67 -4.77 4.47
C ILE A 31 -0.24 -4.02 5.45
N ASP A 32 -0.54 -4.59 6.62
CA ASP A 32 -1.36 -3.94 7.65
C ASP A 32 -0.69 -2.68 8.22
N ASN A 33 0.63 -2.67 8.37
CA ASN A 33 1.38 -1.49 8.79
C ASN A 33 1.34 -0.38 7.73
N TYR A 34 1.50 -0.73 6.45
CA TYR A 34 1.37 0.23 5.34
C TYR A 34 -0.06 0.79 5.28
N TYR A 35 -1.07 -0.08 5.39
CA TYR A 35 -2.48 0.32 5.42
C TYR A 35 -2.79 1.27 6.59
N LYS A 36 -2.27 0.98 7.78
CA LYS A 36 -2.50 1.79 9.00
C LYS A 36 -1.59 3.01 9.11
N ASN A 37 -0.79 3.33 8.09
CA ASN A 37 0.17 4.43 8.15
C ASN A 37 1.16 4.33 9.35
N ARG A 38 1.50 3.11 9.78
CA ARG A 38 2.42 2.87 10.91
C ARG A 38 3.89 2.83 10.49
N VAL A 39 4.14 2.85 9.19
CA VAL A 39 5.48 2.77 8.59
C VAL A 39 6.12 4.16 8.60
N LYS A 40 7.32 4.26 9.19
CA LYS A 40 8.11 5.52 9.21
C LYS A 40 9.13 5.62 8.08
N ARG A 41 9.56 4.47 7.53
CA ARG A 41 10.51 4.37 6.42
C ARG A 41 9.86 3.54 5.33
N TYR A 42 9.65 4.16 4.18
CA TYR A 42 9.08 3.47 3.03
C TYR A 42 10.15 2.64 2.35
N ASP A 43 9.84 1.36 2.14
CA ASP A 43 10.68 0.44 1.40
C ASP A 43 10.23 0.47 -0.07
N SER A 44 11.17 0.77 -0.97
CA SER A 44 10.88 0.87 -2.40
C SER A 44 10.44 -0.47 -3.01
N ASP A 45 10.98 -1.61 -2.56
CA ASP A 45 10.57 -2.94 -3.05
C ASP A 45 9.12 -3.23 -2.66
N VAL A 46 8.76 -2.90 -1.42
CA VAL A 46 7.38 -3.08 -0.93
C VAL A 46 6.41 -2.22 -1.73
N LEU A 47 6.75 -0.95 -1.96
CA LEU A 47 5.92 -0.05 -2.74
C LEU A 47 5.78 -0.51 -4.20
N ASP A 48 6.88 -0.89 -4.85
CA ASP A 48 6.90 -1.38 -6.23
C ASP A 48 6.04 -2.65 -6.40
N ARG A 49 6.14 -3.60 -5.46
CA ARG A 49 5.32 -4.82 -5.45
C ARG A 49 3.85 -4.52 -5.22
N ILE A 50 3.52 -3.56 -4.35
CA ILE A 50 2.12 -3.15 -4.13
C ILE A 50 1.57 -2.48 -5.40
N CYS A 51 2.31 -1.54 -6.00
CA CYS A 51 1.92 -0.90 -7.27
C CYS A 51 1.68 -1.95 -8.36
N THR A 52 2.60 -2.89 -8.53
CA THR A 52 2.51 -3.96 -9.52
C THR A 52 1.32 -4.89 -9.25
N ALA A 53 1.09 -5.29 -7.99
CA ALA A 53 -0.01 -6.18 -7.62
C ALA A 53 -1.41 -5.55 -7.74
N LEU A 54 -1.49 -4.22 -7.62
CA LEU A 54 -2.71 -3.44 -7.74
C LEU A 54 -2.91 -2.83 -9.13
N GLY A 55 -1.86 -2.82 -9.97
CA GLY A 55 -1.86 -2.14 -11.26
C GLY A 55 -2.03 -0.64 -11.15
N CYS A 56 -1.47 -0.02 -10.08
CA CYS A 56 -1.63 1.40 -9.78
C CYS A 56 -0.29 2.15 -9.77
N GLY A 57 -0.36 3.49 -9.84
CA GLY A 57 0.80 4.36 -9.70
C GLY A 57 1.22 4.53 -8.24
N ILE A 58 2.40 5.12 -8.03
CA ILE A 58 2.87 5.47 -6.67
C ILE A 58 2.04 6.62 -6.07
N ASP A 59 1.51 7.48 -6.93
CA ASP A 59 0.58 8.58 -6.63
C ASP A 59 -0.77 8.10 -6.10
N ASP A 60 -1.18 6.86 -6.40
CA ASP A 60 -2.35 6.23 -5.77
C ASP A 60 -2.06 5.74 -4.35
N LEU A 61 -0.78 5.47 -4.02
CA LEU A 61 -0.38 4.91 -2.74
C LEU A 61 0.10 5.97 -1.75
N ILE A 62 0.63 7.09 -2.24
CA ILE A 62 1.26 8.12 -1.44
C ILE A 62 0.70 9.49 -1.83
N GLU A 63 0.24 10.22 -0.81
CA GLU A 63 -0.21 11.59 -0.94
C GLU A 63 0.70 12.54 -0.16
N TYR A 64 0.97 13.71 -0.75
CA TYR A 64 1.62 14.82 -0.08
C TYR A 64 0.58 15.89 0.26
N SER A 65 0.31 16.09 1.55
CA SER A 65 -0.49 17.21 2.06
C SER A 65 0.42 18.31 2.61
N LYS A 66 0.01 19.58 2.65
CA LYS A 66 0.85 20.68 3.15
C LYS A 66 0.75 20.80 4.66
#